data_AF-A0A424LPW3-F1
#
_entry.id   AF-A0A424LPW3-F1
#
_cell.length_a   1.000
_cell.length_b   1.000
_cell.length_c   1.000
_cell.angle_alpha   90.00
_cell.angle_beta   90.00
_cell.angle_gamma   90.00
#
_symmetry.space_group_name_H-M   'P 1'
#
loop_
_entity.id
_entity.type
_entity.pdbx_description
1 polymer ?
#
loop_
_entity_poly.entity_id
_entity_poly.type
_entity_poly.pdbx_seq_one_letter_code
_entity_poly.pdbx_strand_id
1 'polypeptide(L)'
;MTEADKAIVVAFGRFNPPTIGHEKLLDKVGSVARSVPYRIYPSQSQDAKKNPLSFQEKVKFMRKMFPKHGRQIIMDTDVKNAFQMCSKLYDQGFNKVTMVAGSDRVTEFETILNKYNGKKGTHGFYNFEGGVSVVSAGQRDPDAEGVSGMSASKMRAAANMNDFNSFAKGLPPSYREGKALFNAVRKGMGLKEQTDIRRHVEFDKVSDVREAYVAGEVFNEGDMIVITKTDEVAEIILRGTNYVMVETTGGTKLRKWLSDIELVEAATQDADIKDRKGTQPAKYHTGLAKSTKAKRDAQFKKQSKMADDNPDAYKPAPGDKEAKTKPSKYTKAVDKMMSESAEITVGGYKTKYFHMCGSAIKTMKKHSDVKGAELLTKMQDDYFAMEKKFINNEPSAADKTKAIKMYDIIMQKAKQAGIEKDVKPYMDMHKDSILKGDPKPGFGKVDVSERRSFSSFLEMNEDADKSLAGKAKKSGISVGTLRKVYNRGVAAWKTGHRPGTTPSQWGHARVNAFIVKKKKGNLNHDKDLV
;
A
#
# COMPACT_ATOMS: atom_id res chain seq x y z
N MET A 1 42.39 63.78 -25.72
CA MET A 1 42.65 63.28 -24.35
C MET A 1 41.91 61.97 -24.23
N THR A 2 42.61 60.84 -24.15
CA THR A 2 41.98 59.54 -23.91
C THR A 2 41.40 59.56 -22.51
N GLU A 3 40.07 59.58 -22.40
CA GLU A 3 39.39 59.39 -21.13
C GLU A 3 39.94 58.11 -20.49
N ALA A 4 40.44 58.19 -19.26
CA ALA A 4 40.99 57.03 -18.58
C ALA A 4 39.92 55.93 -18.54
N ASP A 5 40.29 54.70 -18.91
CA ASP A 5 39.42 53.52 -18.88
C ASP A 5 38.82 53.33 -17.48
N LYS A 6 37.60 53.82 -17.28
CA LYS A 6 36.88 53.73 -16.03
C LYS A 6 35.97 52.51 -16.11
N ALA A 7 36.57 51.36 -15.80
CA ALA A 7 35.88 50.07 -15.80
C ALA A 7 35.17 49.80 -14.46
N ILE A 8 34.10 49.00 -14.50
CA ILE A 8 33.45 48.44 -13.31
C ILE A 8 32.94 47.02 -13.56
N VAL A 9 33.07 46.16 -12.56
CA VAL A 9 32.47 44.82 -12.57
C VAL A 9 31.21 44.79 -11.74
N VAL A 10 30.12 44.23 -12.28
CA VAL A 10 28.83 44.25 -11.59
C VAL A 10 28.13 42.90 -11.59
N ALA A 11 27.31 42.68 -10.58
CA ALA A 11 26.34 41.60 -10.57
C ALA A 11 24.96 42.13 -10.24
N PHE A 12 23.95 41.64 -10.95
CA PHE A 12 22.54 41.95 -10.69
C PHE A 12 21.77 40.66 -10.45
N GLY A 13 20.98 40.60 -9.37
CA GLY A 13 20.29 39.37 -8.99
C GLY A 13 19.09 39.58 -8.08
N ARG A 14 18.20 38.59 -8.04
CA ARG A 14 17.00 38.64 -7.18
C ARG A 14 17.30 38.36 -5.72
N PHE A 15 18.24 37.46 -5.44
CA PHE A 15 18.72 37.06 -4.12
C PHE A 15 17.59 36.85 -3.09
N ASN A 16 16.52 36.14 -3.45
CA ASN A 16 15.32 36.03 -2.62
C ASN A 16 14.90 34.56 -2.35
N PRO A 17 15.43 33.92 -1.29
CA PRO A 17 16.48 34.40 -0.38
C PRO A 17 17.90 34.30 -0.98
N PRO A 18 18.90 34.98 -0.38
CA PRO A 18 20.31 34.72 -0.67
C PRO A 18 20.69 33.29 -0.23
N THR A 19 21.63 32.69 -0.96
CA THR A 19 22.00 31.26 -0.81
C THR A 19 23.51 31.09 -1.01
N ILE A 20 24.07 29.97 -0.56
CA ILE A 20 25.48 29.60 -0.81
C ILE A 20 25.86 29.62 -2.30
N GLY A 21 24.90 29.30 -3.19
CA GLY A 21 25.11 29.38 -4.64
C GLY A 21 25.31 30.82 -5.15
N HIS A 22 24.85 31.83 -4.42
CA HIS A 22 25.12 33.23 -4.73
C HIS A 22 26.51 33.67 -4.25
N GLU A 23 27.03 33.06 -3.19
CA GLU A 23 28.40 33.31 -2.70
C GLU A 23 29.43 33.12 -3.82
N LYS A 24 29.34 31.98 -4.52
CA LYS A 24 30.21 31.68 -5.68
C LYS A 24 30.15 32.75 -6.77
N LEU A 25 28.97 33.30 -7.03
CA LEU A 25 28.79 34.37 -8.01
C LEU A 25 29.47 35.66 -7.52
N LEU A 26 29.27 36.02 -6.25
CA LEU A 26 29.87 37.21 -5.63
C LEU A 26 31.39 37.10 -5.54
N ASP A 27 31.93 35.93 -5.21
CA ASP A 27 33.36 35.64 -5.22
C ASP A 27 33.94 35.77 -6.63
N LYS A 28 33.23 35.25 -7.64
CA LYS A 28 33.64 35.41 -9.04
C LYS A 28 33.63 36.87 -9.49
N VAL A 29 32.65 37.66 -9.07
CA VAL A 29 32.63 39.12 -9.31
C VAL A 29 33.91 39.76 -8.76
N GLY A 30 34.26 39.48 -7.50
CA GLY A 30 35.49 40.00 -6.91
C GLY A 30 36.75 39.53 -7.63
N SER A 31 36.79 38.26 -8.06
CA SER A 31 37.92 37.68 -8.81
C SER A 31 38.10 38.29 -10.20
N VAL A 32 36.99 38.53 -10.92
CA VAL A 32 37.00 39.17 -12.25
C VAL A 32 37.40 40.65 -12.13
N ALA A 33 36.95 41.31 -11.07
CA ALA A 33 37.27 42.71 -10.81
C ALA A 33 38.78 42.96 -10.62
N ARG A 34 39.49 42.06 -9.94
CA ARG A 34 40.92 42.24 -9.58
C ARG A 34 41.13 43.60 -8.89
N SER A 35 41.70 44.59 -9.59
CA SER A 35 41.96 45.94 -9.10
C SER A 35 40.88 46.96 -9.50
N VAL A 36 39.90 46.56 -10.32
CA VAL A 36 38.77 47.39 -10.77
C VAL A 36 37.70 47.41 -9.67
N PRO A 37 36.98 48.52 -9.44
CA PRO A 37 35.86 48.53 -8.51
C PRO A 37 34.77 47.54 -8.96
N TYR A 38 34.09 46.93 -7.99
CA TYR A 38 32.92 46.10 -8.26
C TYR A 38 31.75 46.39 -7.35
N ARG A 39 30.54 46.13 -7.85
CA ARG A 39 29.29 46.37 -7.12
C ARG A 39 28.27 45.27 -7.38
N ILE A 40 27.52 44.93 -6.34
CA ILE A 40 26.46 43.93 -6.38
C ILE A 40 25.14 44.65 -6.14
N TYR A 41 24.22 44.53 -7.09
CA TYR A 41 22.91 45.17 -7.08
C TYR A 41 21.80 44.13 -6.88
N PRO A 42 21.22 44.05 -5.68
CA PRO A 42 20.02 43.27 -5.46
C PRO A 42 18.81 43.92 -6.13
N SER A 43 17.99 43.13 -6.82
CA SER A 43 16.75 43.61 -7.42
C SER A 43 15.77 44.07 -6.34
N GLN A 44 14.99 45.11 -6.65
CA GLN A 44 13.94 45.63 -5.79
C GLN A 44 12.60 44.88 -5.92
N SER A 45 12.48 43.89 -6.82
CA SER A 45 11.24 43.13 -6.97
C SER A 45 10.84 42.46 -5.64
N GLN A 46 9.55 42.57 -5.32
CA GLN A 46 8.92 42.02 -4.12
C GLN A 46 7.54 41.44 -4.47
N ASP A 47 7.34 40.16 -4.16
CA ASP A 47 6.07 39.44 -4.32
C ASP A 47 6.12 38.16 -3.48
N ALA A 48 4.97 37.68 -3.00
CA ALA A 48 4.91 36.55 -2.07
C ALA A 48 5.48 35.23 -2.63
N LYS A 49 5.56 35.04 -3.95
CA LYS A 49 5.89 33.74 -4.55
C LYS A 49 7.36 33.62 -4.94
N LYS A 50 7.88 34.61 -5.64
CA LYS A 50 9.24 34.64 -6.21
C LYS A 50 10.17 35.54 -5.41
N ASN A 51 9.65 36.60 -4.79
CA ASN A 51 10.45 37.60 -4.11
C ASN A 51 9.90 37.98 -2.72
N PRO A 52 9.78 37.03 -1.77
CA PRO A 52 9.11 37.28 -0.48
C PRO A 52 9.82 38.30 0.41
N LEU A 53 11.16 38.39 0.39
CA LEU A 53 11.90 39.39 1.17
C LEU A 53 11.74 40.78 0.57
N SER A 54 11.52 41.78 1.43
CA SER A 54 11.60 43.19 1.05
C SER A 54 13.02 43.58 0.61
N PHE A 55 13.16 44.70 -0.10
CA PHE A 55 14.46 45.18 -0.57
C PHE A 55 15.46 45.40 0.57
N GLN A 56 15.00 46.00 1.68
CA GLN A 56 15.83 46.27 2.86
C GLN A 56 16.27 44.98 3.56
N GLU A 57 15.34 44.04 3.80
CA GLU A 57 15.65 42.75 4.42
C GLU A 57 16.64 41.95 3.58
N LYS A 58 16.43 41.93 2.26
CA LYS A 58 17.30 41.25 1.31
C LYS A 58 18.74 41.78 1.38
N VAL A 59 18.93 43.10 1.32
CA VAL A 59 20.25 43.72 1.47
C VAL A 59 20.85 43.38 2.85
N LYS A 60 20.07 43.50 3.92
CA LYS A 60 20.50 43.19 5.29
C LYS A 60 21.02 41.76 5.40
N PHE A 61 20.25 40.78 4.90
CA PHE A 61 20.64 39.38 4.93
C PHE A 61 21.84 39.10 4.03
N MET A 62 21.91 39.68 2.83
CA MET A 62 23.06 39.52 1.95
C MET A 62 24.36 40.06 2.58
N ARG A 63 24.33 41.25 3.20
CA ARG A 63 25.51 41.84 3.85
C ARG A 63 26.01 41.00 5.02
N LYS A 64 25.09 40.43 5.79
CA LYS A 64 25.42 39.53 6.91
C LYS A 64 25.89 38.15 6.45
N MET A 65 25.32 37.65 5.37
CA MET A 65 25.66 36.33 4.81
C MET A 65 26.99 36.36 4.06
N PHE A 66 27.31 37.45 3.37
CA PHE A 66 28.53 37.60 2.56
C PHE A 66 29.37 38.79 3.04
N PRO A 67 29.94 38.75 4.25
CA PRO A 67 30.64 39.90 4.84
C PRO A 67 31.82 40.39 3.99
N LYS A 68 32.53 39.47 3.30
CA LYS A 68 33.61 39.79 2.35
C LYS A 68 33.17 40.77 1.25
N HIS A 69 31.93 40.66 0.81
CA HIS A 69 31.34 41.51 -0.24
C HIS A 69 30.35 42.53 0.31
N GLY A 70 30.15 42.59 1.63
CA GLY A 70 29.10 43.37 2.30
C GLY A 70 29.11 44.85 1.93
N ARG A 71 30.32 45.45 1.84
CA ARG A 71 30.49 46.86 1.44
C ARG A 71 30.12 47.13 -0.02
N GLN A 72 30.24 46.12 -0.87
CA GLN A 72 29.94 46.22 -2.31
C GLN A 72 28.51 45.82 -2.66
N ILE A 73 27.72 45.35 -1.69
CA ILE A 73 26.27 45.16 -1.86
C ILE A 73 25.59 46.51 -1.71
N ILE A 74 25.12 47.05 -2.83
CA ILE A 74 24.58 48.39 -2.94
C ILE A 74 23.09 48.37 -2.65
N MET A 75 22.66 49.26 -1.75
CA MET A 75 21.25 49.54 -1.50
C MET A 75 20.90 50.83 -2.21
N ASP A 76 20.42 50.71 -3.44
CA ASP A 76 20.07 51.84 -4.28
C ASP A 76 18.60 51.76 -4.69
N THR A 77 17.79 52.70 -4.19
CA THR A 77 16.34 52.75 -4.43
C THR A 77 15.97 53.20 -5.84
N ASP A 78 16.91 53.81 -6.58
CA ASP A 78 16.64 54.25 -7.96
C ASP A 78 16.86 53.13 -8.97
N VAL A 79 17.63 52.10 -8.61
CA VAL A 79 18.01 50.98 -9.49
C VAL A 79 17.05 49.82 -9.34
N LYS A 80 15.99 49.77 -10.15
CA LYS A 80 14.97 48.70 -10.10
C LYS A 80 15.34 47.49 -10.96
N ASN A 81 16.04 47.71 -12.07
CA ASN A 81 16.41 46.69 -13.05
C ASN A 81 17.84 46.90 -13.59
N ALA A 82 18.33 45.93 -14.36
CA ALA A 82 19.69 45.93 -14.91
C ALA A 82 19.96 47.09 -15.90
N PHE A 83 18.94 47.59 -16.61
CA PHE A 83 19.13 48.73 -17.51
C PHE A 83 19.31 50.05 -16.75
N GLN A 84 18.50 50.27 -15.71
CA GLN A 84 18.67 51.43 -14.83
C GLN A 84 20.01 51.39 -14.08
N MET A 85 20.49 50.19 -13.74
CA MET A 85 21.84 50.00 -13.23
C MET A 85 22.87 50.47 -14.26
N CYS A 86 22.78 50.03 -15.53
CA CYS A 86 23.66 50.48 -16.61
C CYS A 86 23.62 52.00 -16.80
N SER A 87 22.43 52.61 -16.86
CA SER A 87 22.31 54.07 -16.95
C SER A 87 22.97 54.79 -15.78
N LYS A 88 22.72 54.35 -14.55
CA LYS A 88 23.32 54.98 -13.36
C LYS A 88 24.84 54.82 -13.31
N LEU A 89 25.38 53.70 -13.80
CA LEU A 89 26.83 53.52 -13.90
C LEU A 89 27.44 54.42 -14.97
N TYR A 90 26.76 54.57 -16.11
CA TYR A 90 27.17 55.48 -17.16
C TYR A 90 27.16 56.95 -16.67
N ASP A 91 26.11 57.36 -15.96
CA ASP A 91 26.00 58.70 -15.35
C ASP A 91 27.11 58.99 -14.31
N GLN A 92 27.71 57.94 -13.73
CA GLN A 92 28.86 58.05 -12.81
C GLN A 92 30.22 58.11 -13.54
N GLY A 93 30.19 58.14 -14.87
CA GLY A 93 31.35 58.25 -15.76
C GLY A 93 32.07 56.93 -16.00
N PHE A 94 31.45 55.77 -15.74
CA PHE A 94 32.03 54.48 -16.15
C PHE A 94 31.84 54.30 -17.67
N ASN A 95 32.91 53.97 -18.39
CA ASN A 95 32.89 53.77 -19.85
C ASN A 95 32.96 52.29 -20.25
N LYS A 96 33.38 51.39 -19.34
CA LYS A 96 33.43 49.94 -19.55
C LYS A 96 32.73 49.19 -18.42
N VAL A 97 31.84 48.25 -18.75
CA VAL A 97 31.11 47.43 -17.78
C VAL A 97 31.25 45.95 -18.08
N THR A 98 31.65 45.19 -17.05
CA THR A 98 31.62 43.73 -17.07
C THR A 98 30.56 43.21 -16.11
N MET A 99 29.50 42.59 -16.61
CA MET A 99 28.48 41.95 -15.79
C MET A 99 28.80 40.48 -15.57
N VAL A 100 28.79 40.02 -14.32
CA VAL A 100 28.90 38.59 -14.00
C VAL A 100 27.51 38.02 -13.73
N ALA A 101 27.14 36.99 -14.50
CA ALA A 101 25.83 36.34 -14.42
C ALA A 101 25.96 34.81 -14.32
N GLY A 102 24.89 34.14 -13.87
CA GLY A 102 24.80 32.68 -13.96
C GLY A 102 24.83 32.22 -15.42
N SER A 103 25.37 31.03 -15.68
CA SER A 103 25.54 30.49 -17.04
C SER A 103 24.25 30.46 -17.87
N ASP A 104 23.11 30.28 -17.21
CA ASP A 104 21.76 30.26 -17.79
C ASP A 104 21.28 31.64 -18.29
N ARG A 105 21.88 32.74 -17.81
CA ARG A 105 21.44 34.11 -18.13
C ARG A 105 22.48 34.95 -18.87
N VAL A 106 23.66 34.40 -19.18
CA VAL A 106 24.74 35.13 -19.88
C VAL A 106 24.25 35.66 -21.22
N THR A 107 23.78 34.77 -22.09
CA THR A 107 23.30 35.14 -23.44
C THR A 107 22.10 36.07 -23.39
N GLU A 108 21.19 35.87 -22.43
CA GLU A 108 20.01 36.72 -22.21
C GLU A 108 20.45 38.16 -21.89
N PHE A 109 21.32 38.35 -20.89
CA PHE A 109 21.78 39.67 -20.48
C PHE A 109 22.65 40.32 -21.54
N GLU A 110 23.53 39.58 -22.20
CA GLU A 110 24.41 40.10 -23.23
C GLU A 110 23.61 40.64 -24.42
N THR A 111 22.63 39.87 -24.90
CA THR A 111 21.76 40.29 -26.00
C THR A 111 20.94 41.51 -25.61
N ILE A 112 20.31 41.47 -24.44
CA ILE A 112 19.37 42.50 -24.03
C ILE A 112 20.08 43.81 -23.68
N LEU A 113 21.18 43.79 -22.93
CA LEU A 113 21.89 45.02 -22.55
C LEU A 113 22.58 45.67 -23.75
N ASN A 114 23.13 44.89 -24.68
CA ASN A 114 23.76 45.44 -25.88
C ASN A 114 22.75 45.96 -26.90
N LYS A 115 21.54 45.38 -26.98
CA LYS A 115 20.45 45.90 -27.84
C LYS A 115 20.07 47.35 -27.54
N TYR A 116 20.20 47.76 -26.27
CA TYR A 116 19.85 49.10 -25.79
C TYR A 116 21.09 49.99 -25.50
N ASN A 117 22.31 49.49 -25.74
CA ASN A 117 23.52 50.33 -25.66
C ASN A 117 23.46 51.42 -26.73
N GLY A 118 23.69 52.67 -26.34
CA GLY A 118 23.55 53.86 -27.19
C GLY A 118 22.11 54.31 -27.45
N LYS A 119 21.10 53.70 -26.79
CA LYS A 119 19.68 54.08 -26.96
C LYS A 119 19.13 54.69 -25.68
N LYS A 120 18.42 55.81 -25.80
CA LYS A 120 17.68 56.43 -24.69
C LYS A 120 16.31 55.78 -24.58
N GLY A 121 15.91 55.41 -23.36
CA GLY A 121 14.61 54.81 -23.08
C GLY A 121 14.11 55.14 -21.67
N THR A 122 13.04 54.48 -21.24
CA THR A 122 12.49 54.62 -19.87
C THR A 122 13.47 54.17 -18.78
N HIS A 123 14.51 53.42 -19.16
CA HIS A 123 15.60 53.02 -18.28
C HIS A 123 16.70 54.08 -18.10
N GLY A 124 16.67 55.18 -18.86
CA GLY A 124 17.76 56.15 -18.96
C GLY A 124 18.55 56.00 -20.26
N PHE A 125 19.77 56.52 -20.30
CA PHE A 125 20.71 56.35 -21.40
C PHE A 125 21.99 55.70 -20.88
N TYR A 126 22.63 54.86 -21.69
CA TYR A 126 23.99 54.38 -21.45
C TYR A 126 24.65 54.07 -22.78
N ASN A 127 25.97 54.27 -22.87
CA ASN A 127 26.74 53.94 -24.06
C ASN A 127 28.16 53.51 -23.68
N PHE A 128 28.33 52.23 -23.36
CA PHE A 128 29.63 51.68 -22.99
C PHE A 128 30.46 51.34 -24.23
N GLU A 129 31.76 51.61 -24.13
CA GLU A 129 32.74 51.30 -25.16
C GLU A 129 32.87 49.78 -25.32
N GLY A 130 32.67 49.26 -26.53
CA GLY A 130 32.65 47.82 -26.77
C GLY A 130 31.40 47.09 -26.23
N GLY A 131 30.41 47.83 -25.73
CA GLY A 131 29.19 47.29 -25.15
C GLY A 131 29.34 46.79 -23.72
N VAL A 132 28.33 46.08 -23.23
CA VAL A 132 28.33 45.40 -21.93
C VAL A 132 28.87 43.99 -22.11
N SER A 133 30.03 43.72 -21.50
CA SER A 133 30.63 42.38 -21.47
C SER A 133 29.94 41.54 -20.40
N VAL A 134 29.47 40.33 -20.74
CA VAL A 134 28.83 39.43 -19.76
C VAL A 134 29.67 38.17 -19.57
N VAL A 135 30.15 37.95 -18.34
CA VAL A 135 31.00 36.82 -17.97
C VAL A 135 30.19 35.81 -17.15
N SER A 136 30.33 34.53 -17.49
CA SER A 136 29.72 33.44 -16.73
C SER A 136 30.39 33.27 -15.36
N ALA A 137 29.56 33.09 -14.33
CA ALA A 137 30.01 32.66 -13.00
C ALA A 137 30.44 31.17 -12.96
N GLY A 138 30.27 30.43 -14.06
CA GLY A 138 30.51 28.99 -14.18
C GLY A 138 29.20 28.18 -14.31
N GLN A 139 29.26 27.00 -14.93
CA GLN A 139 28.14 26.06 -14.96
C GLN A 139 27.96 25.44 -13.56
N ARG A 140 26.71 25.38 -13.10
CA ARG A 140 26.35 24.55 -11.95
C ARG A 140 26.12 23.14 -12.50
N ASP A 141 26.84 22.16 -11.95
CA ASP A 141 26.48 20.76 -12.14
C ASP A 141 25.09 20.54 -11.52
N PRO A 142 24.04 20.29 -12.33
CA PRO A 142 22.68 20.09 -11.84
C PRO A 142 22.52 18.81 -11.01
N ASP A 143 23.45 17.86 -11.16
CA ASP A 143 23.41 16.50 -10.62
C ASP A 143 24.37 16.30 -9.44
N ALA A 144 25.13 17.32 -9.03
CA ALA A 144 26.04 17.23 -7.89
C ALA A 144 25.25 17.07 -6.57
N GLU A 145 25.24 15.84 -6.03
CA GLU A 145 24.77 15.52 -4.68
C GLU A 145 25.57 16.32 -3.63
N GLY A 146 24.97 17.39 -3.09
CA GLY A 146 25.58 18.20 -2.05
C GLY A 146 25.07 19.65 -1.95
N VAL A 147 25.73 20.45 -1.11
CA VAL A 147 25.45 21.88 -0.80
C VAL A 147 25.40 22.78 -2.05
N SER A 148 25.96 22.31 -3.18
CA SER A 148 25.97 22.97 -4.50
C SER A 148 24.62 22.98 -5.22
N GLY A 149 23.70 22.06 -4.89
CA GLY A 149 22.40 21.93 -5.57
C GLY A 149 21.29 22.84 -5.02
N MET A 150 21.58 23.68 -4.02
CA MET A 150 20.55 24.49 -3.36
C MET A 150 20.29 25.82 -4.08
N SER A 151 19.04 26.03 -4.49
CA SER A 151 18.57 27.26 -5.15
C SER A 151 17.63 28.05 -4.26
N ALA A 152 17.49 29.36 -4.54
CA ALA A 152 16.51 30.19 -3.85
C ALA A 152 15.08 29.62 -3.94
N SER A 153 14.74 28.97 -5.05
CA SER A 153 13.44 28.30 -5.22
C SER A 153 13.28 27.11 -4.28
N LYS A 154 14.32 26.26 -4.12
CA LYS A 154 14.31 25.15 -3.16
C LYS A 154 14.20 25.67 -1.71
N MET A 155 14.89 26.76 -1.38
CA MET A 155 14.77 27.38 -0.05
C MET A 155 13.37 27.97 0.20
N ARG A 156 12.72 28.60 -0.78
CA ARG A 156 11.31 29.04 -0.64
C ARG A 156 10.36 27.85 -0.46
N ALA A 157 10.59 26.74 -1.16
CA ALA A 157 9.80 25.52 -0.97
C ALA A 157 9.97 24.94 0.44
N ALA A 158 11.20 24.87 0.95
CA ALA A 158 11.48 24.46 2.33
C ALA A 158 10.82 25.40 3.35
N ALA A 159 10.87 26.71 3.12
CA ALA A 159 10.14 27.70 3.93
C ALA A 159 8.63 27.49 3.90
N ASN A 160 8.05 27.14 2.75
CA ASN A 160 6.63 26.83 2.61
C ASN A 160 6.21 25.56 3.37
N MET A 161 7.03 24.50 3.29
CA MET A 161 6.80 23.22 3.96
C MET A 161 7.16 23.24 5.45
N ASN A 162 7.57 24.39 5.99
CA ASN A 162 8.01 24.52 7.37
C ASN A 162 9.23 23.64 7.72
N ASP A 163 10.11 23.42 6.75
CA ASP A 163 11.31 22.60 6.90
C ASP A 163 12.57 23.48 6.99
N PHE A 164 12.98 23.76 8.23
CA PHE A 164 14.19 24.55 8.49
C PHE A 164 15.48 23.81 8.14
N ASN A 165 15.51 22.48 8.17
CA ASN A 165 16.76 21.73 7.98
C ASN A 165 17.16 21.71 6.51
N SER A 166 16.19 21.45 5.62
CA SER A 166 16.43 21.63 4.18
C SER A 166 16.73 23.08 3.83
N PHE A 167 16.12 24.05 4.52
CA PHE A 167 16.46 25.46 4.35
C PHE A 167 17.92 25.76 4.74
N ALA A 168 18.37 25.22 5.88
CA ALA A 168 19.71 25.44 6.41
C ALA A 168 20.81 24.88 5.50
N LYS A 169 20.54 23.80 4.76
CA LYS A 169 21.45 23.26 3.73
C LYS A 169 21.78 24.27 2.61
N GLY A 170 20.99 25.34 2.45
CA GLY A 170 21.24 26.42 1.49
C GLY A 170 22.08 27.58 1.98
N LEU A 171 22.46 27.56 3.26
CA LEU A 171 23.16 28.65 3.92
C LEU A 171 24.65 28.32 4.05
N PRO A 172 25.55 29.32 3.95
CA PRO A 172 26.95 29.11 4.29
C PRO A 172 27.10 28.63 5.74
N PRO A 173 28.02 27.70 6.06
CA PRO A 173 28.25 27.23 7.43
C PRO A 173 28.58 28.33 8.43
N SER A 174 29.16 29.44 7.96
CA SER A 174 29.50 30.62 8.75
C SER A 174 28.28 31.46 9.15
N TYR A 175 27.13 31.28 8.49
CA TYR A 175 25.97 32.13 8.66
C TYR A 175 25.08 31.67 9.83
N ARG A 176 25.00 32.49 10.88
CA ARG A 176 24.29 32.15 12.14
C ARG A 176 22.81 32.58 12.17
N GLU A 177 22.41 33.53 11.33
CA GLU A 177 21.05 34.11 11.34
C GLU A 177 20.05 33.34 10.45
N GLY A 178 20.31 32.06 10.15
CA GLY A 178 19.45 31.24 9.30
C GLY A 178 17.99 31.21 9.72
N LYS A 179 17.71 31.18 11.03
CA LYS A 179 16.35 31.21 11.58
C LYS A 179 15.62 32.52 11.27
N ALA A 180 16.31 33.65 11.42
CA ALA A 180 15.74 34.96 11.13
C ALA A 180 15.42 35.11 9.63
N LEU A 181 16.32 34.62 8.78
CA LEU A 181 16.10 34.59 7.33
C LEU A 181 14.93 33.67 6.94
N PHE A 182 14.84 32.48 7.53
CA PHE A 182 13.72 31.55 7.31
C PHE A 182 12.36 32.18 7.66
N ASN A 183 12.27 32.80 8.85
CA ASN A 183 11.04 33.46 9.29
C ASN A 183 10.72 34.69 8.44
N ALA A 184 11.71 35.49 8.03
CA ALA A 184 11.49 36.61 7.12
C ALA A 184 10.96 36.16 5.74
N VAL A 185 11.49 35.04 5.20
CA VAL A 185 10.96 34.45 3.96
C VAL A 185 9.51 34.00 4.17
N ARG A 186 9.21 33.26 5.26
CA ARG A 186 7.85 32.81 5.58
C ARG A 186 6.87 33.97 5.72
N LYS A 187 7.26 35.01 6.47
CA LYS A 187 6.49 36.24 6.62
C LYS A 187 6.20 36.90 5.27
N GLY A 188 7.22 37.01 4.42
CA GLY A 188 7.07 37.55 3.06
C GLY A 188 6.18 36.71 2.15
N MET A 189 6.03 35.41 2.43
CA MET A 189 5.11 34.49 1.75
C MET A 189 3.69 34.49 2.35
N GLY A 190 3.44 35.28 3.41
CA GLY A 190 2.15 35.29 4.12
C GLY A 190 1.95 34.08 5.06
N LEU A 191 3.03 33.38 5.42
CA LEU A 191 3.01 32.23 6.31
C LEU A 191 3.29 32.64 7.75
N LYS A 192 2.70 31.92 8.70
CA LYS A 192 2.95 32.16 10.14
C LYS A 192 4.42 31.92 10.48
N GLU A 193 4.99 32.82 11.27
CA GLU A 193 6.35 32.68 11.81
C GLU A 193 6.45 31.41 12.65
N GLN A 194 7.59 30.71 12.56
CA GLN A 194 7.85 29.53 13.36
C GLN A 194 8.72 29.93 14.56
N THR A 195 8.17 29.79 15.77
CA THR A 195 8.88 30.00 17.04
C THR A 195 9.47 28.70 17.58
N ASP A 196 8.74 27.59 17.42
CA ASP A 196 9.17 26.25 17.85
C ASP A 196 9.78 25.46 16.69
N ILE A 197 11.09 25.67 16.47
CA ILE A 197 11.88 24.84 15.57
C ILE A 197 12.41 23.67 16.39
N ARG A 198 11.56 22.65 16.62
CA ARG A 198 12.08 21.33 16.96
C ARG A 198 13.03 20.96 15.83
N ARG A 199 14.31 20.68 16.14
CA ARG A 199 15.29 20.18 15.16
C ARG A 199 14.71 18.89 14.58
N HIS A 200 14.00 19.01 13.46
CA HIS A 200 13.54 17.85 12.72
C HIS A 200 14.76 17.27 12.02
N VAL A 201 15.57 16.50 12.74
CA VAL A 201 16.71 15.80 12.14
C VAL A 201 16.12 14.84 11.13
N GLU A 202 16.04 15.30 9.88
CA GLU A 202 15.65 14.48 8.74
C GLU A 202 16.92 13.69 8.39
N PHE A 203 16.99 12.48 8.95
CA PHE A 203 18.01 11.52 8.58
C PHE A 203 17.82 11.14 7.11
N ASP A 204 18.91 10.89 6.40
CA ASP A 204 18.82 10.37 5.04
C ASP A 204 17.95 9.11 5.05
N LYS A 205 17.12 8.98 4.00
CA LYS A 205 16.21 7.86 3.82
C LYS A 205 17.02 6.56 3.86
N VAL A 206 16.94 5.84 4.97
CA VAL A 206 17.72 4.60 5.16
C VAL A 206 17.16 3.49 4.27
N SER A 207 15.84 3.49 4.03
CA SER A 207 15.15 2.56 3.13
C SER A 207 13.67 2.97 2.96
N ASP A 208 13.10 2.78 1.77
CA ASP A 208 11.66 2.93 1.48
C ASP A 208 10.77 2.19 2.49
N VAL A 209 11.20 1.00 2.89
CA VAL A 209 10.49 0.14 3.85
C VAL A 209 10.52 0.75 5.25
N ARG A 210 11.63 1.39 5.63
CA ARG A 210 11.77 2.02 6.95
C ARG A 210 10.94 3.30 7.04
N GLU A 211 10.90 4.12 6.00
CA GLU A 211 10.06 5.31 5.98
C GLU A 211 8.57 4.95 6.05
N ALA A 212 8.14 3.96 5.26
CA ALA A 212 6.78 3.45 5.32
C ALA A 212 6.44 2.86 6.71
N TYR A 213 7.41 2.21 7.38
CA TYR A 213 7.23 1.73 8.74
C TYR A 213 7.07 2.89 9.73
N VAL A 214 7.95 3.89 9.70
CA VAL A 214 7.86 5.05 10.59
C VAL A 214 6.56 5.84 10.37
N ALA A 215 6.10 5.94 9.13
CA ALA A 215 4.83 6.57 8.76
C ALA A 215 3.57 5.76 9.19
N GLY A 216 3.74 4.51 9.63
CA GLY A 216 2.62 3.62 10.00
C GLY A 216 1.89 3.01 8.80
N GLU A 217 2.52 3.00 7.63
CA GLU A 217 1.95 2.46 6.39
C GLU A 217 2.17 0.95 6.27
N VAL A 218 3.25 0.42 6.86
CA VAL A 218 3.62 -1.02 6.82
C VAL A 218 4.03 -1.56 8.19
N PHE A 219 3.89 -2.87 8.35
CA PHE A 219 4.28 -3.63 9.54
C PHE A 219 3.65 -3.07 10.82
N ASN A 220 2.35 -2.86 10.75
CA ASN A 220 1.51 -2.48 11.87
C ASN A 220 1.19 -3.69 12.77
N GLU A 221 0.74 -3.41 13.99
CA GLU A 221 0.35 -4.48 14.92
C GLU A 221 -0.85 -5.24 14.35
N GLY A 222 -0.77 -6.57 14.35
CA GLY A 222 -1.73 -7.46 13.68
C GLY A 222 -1.40 -7.78 12.22
N ASP A 223 -0.39 -7.15 11.63
CA ASP A 223 0.07 -7.49 10.28
C ASP A 223 0.77 -8.86 10.28
N MET A 224 0.42 -9.70 9.32
CA MET A 224 1.07 -10.98 9.10
C MET A 224 2.33 -10.75 8.26
N ILE A 225 3.47 -11.31 8.67
CA ILE A 225 4.77 -11.23 8.00
C ILE A 225 5.39 -12.61 7.78
N VAL A 226 6.32 -12.72 6.83
CA VAL A 226 7.18 -13.88 6.57
C VAL A 226 8.60 -13.50 6.99
N ILE A 227 9.26 -14.36 7.74
CA ILE A 227 10.67 -14.18 8.10
C ILE A 227 11.53 -14.69 6.95
N THR A 228 12.26 -13.81 6.26
CA THR A 228 12.94 -14.11 4.98
C THR A 228 14.02 -15.20 5.07
N LYS A 229 14.60 -15.42 6.26
CA LYS A 229 15.63 -16.45 6.47
C LYS A 229 15.07 -17.85 6.74
N THR A 230 13.84 -17.96 7.22
CA THR A 230 13.25 -19.23 7.65
C THR A 230 11.96 -19.57 6.90
N ASP A 231 11.46 -18.65 6.06
CA ASP A 231 10.15 -18.71 5.39
C ASP A 231 8.97 -18.95 6.36
N GLU A 232 9.17 -18.62 7.63
CA GLU A 232 8.16 -18.81 8.66
C GLU A 232 7.23 -17.61 8.75
N VAL A 233 5.93 -17.90 8.79
CA VAL A 233 4.87 -16.89 8.93
C VAL A 233 4.67 -16.53 10.40
N ALA A 234 4.70 -15.23 10.70
CA ALA A 234 4.54 -14.67 12.03
C ALA A 234 3.62 -13.43 12.01
N GLU A 235 2.93 -13.14 13.11
CA GLU A 235 2.10 -11.94 13.27
C GLU A 235 2.87 -10.88 14.06
N ILE A 236 2.82 -9.61 13.67
CA ILE A 236 3.43 -8.52 14.42
C ILE A 236 2.59 -8.24 15.66
N ILE A 237 3.15 -8.52 16.83
CA ILE A 237 2.50 -8.31 18.13
C ILE A 237 2.84 -6.96 18.73
N LEU A 238 3.99 -6.38 18.39
CA LEU A 238 4.42 -5.09 18.92
C LEU A 238 5.40 -4.39 17.97
N ARG A 239 5.18 -3.10 17.77
CA ARG A 239 6.04 -2.23 16.97
C ARG A 239 7.12 -1.58 17.83
N GLY A 240 8.38 -1.88 17.53
CA GLY A 240 9.53 -1.18 18.10
C GLY A 240 9.96 0.01 17.24
N THR A 241 11.04 0.69 17.64
CA THR A 241 11.57 1.87 16.93
C THR A 241 12.23 1.56 15.59
N ASN A 242 12.74 0.34 15.39
CA ASN A 242 13.30 -0.14 14.11
C ASN A 242 13.21 -1.66 13.95
N TYR A 243 12.29 -2.29 14.67
CA TYR A 243 12.12 -3.73 14.68
C TYR A 243 10.68 -4.02 15.06
N VAL A 244 10.24 -5.23 14.78
CA VAL A 244 8.95 -5.74 15.25
C VAL A 244 9.18 -6.95 16.13
N MET A 245 8.34 -7.09 17.13
CA MET A 245 8.17 -8.36 17.83
C MET A 245 7.13 -9.14 17.06
N VAL A 246 7.49 -10.35 16.64
CA VAL A 246 6.65 -11.22 15.83
C VAL A 246 6.41 -12.52 16.56
N GLU A 247 5.19 -13.02 16.49
CA GLU A 247 4.81 -14.32 17.05
C GLU A 247 4.62 -15.30 15.90
N THR A 248 5.50 -16.30 15.81
CA THR A 248 5.43 -17.30 14.75
C THR A 248 4.18 -18.16 14.91
N THR A 249 3.78 -18.84 13.84
CA THR A 249 2.64 -19.78 13.86
C THR A 249 2.77 -20.88 14.93
N GLY A 250 3.99 -21.12 15.44
CA GLY A 250 4.29 -22.06 16.53
C GLY A 250 4.23 -21.47 17.96
N GLY A 251 3.88 -20.19 18.13
CA GLY A 251 3.77 -19.53 19.44
C GLY A 251 5.09 -18.99 20.00
N THR A 252 6.17 -19.01 19.21
CA THR A 252 7.46 -18.44 19.62
C THR A 252 7.49 -16.95 19.30
N LYS A 253 7.77 -16.13 20.32
CA LYS A 253 7.96 -14.69 20.17
C LYS A 253 9.41 -14.41 19.79
N LEU A 254 9.62 -13.77 18.66
CA LEU A 254 10.94 -13.43 18.13
C LEU A 254 11.01 -11.93 17.84
N ARG A 255 12.15 -11.32 18.14
CA ARG A 255 12.47 -9.97 17.64
C ARG A 255 13.02 -10.11 16.22
N LYS A 256 12.49 -9.34 15.27
CA LYS A 256 12.99 -9.30 13.89
C LYS A 256 13.18 -7.87 13.40
N TRP A 257 14.29 -7.65 12.70
CA TRP A 257 14.58 -6.39 12.03
C TRP A 257 13.70 -6.25 10.79
N LEU A 258 13.41 -5.02 10.37
CA LEU A 258 12.57 -4.74 9.19
C LEU A 258 13.13 -5.34 7.89
N SER A 259 14.44 -5.56 7.82
CA SER A 259 15.12 -6.19 6.67
C SER A 259 14.97 -7.72 6.60
N ASP A 260 14.59 -8.36 7.72
CA ASP A 260 14.50 -9.82 7.84
C ASP A 260 13.03 -10.31 7.73
N ILE A 261 12.10 -9.43 7.32
CA ILE A 261 10.67 -9.70 7.30
C ILE A 261 9.97 -9.09 6.08
N GLU A 262 8.90 -9.74 5.61
CA GLU A 262 8.07 -9.28 4.50
C GLU A 262 6.58 -9.42 4.84
N LEU A 263 5.73 -8.46 4.48
CA LEU A 263 4.29 -8.54 4.74
C LEU A 263 3.65 -9.69 3.94
N VAL A 264 2.95 -10.60 4.62
CA VAL A 264 2.10 -11.64 4.03
C VAL A 264 0.94 -11.03 3.24
N GLU A 265 0.57 -9.78 3.53
CA GLU A 265 -0.41 -8.98 2.76
C GLU A 265 0.21 -8.01 1.75
N ALA A 266 1.53 -8.01 1.57
CA ALA A 266 2.14 -7.65 0.29
C ALA A 266 2.18 -8.92 -0.58
N ALA A 267 1.00 -9.51 -0.81
CA ALA A 267 0.84 -10.35 -1.99
C ALA A 267 1.20 -9.45 -3.17
N THR A 268 2.35 -9.73 -3.81
CA THR A 268 2.88 -9.03 -4.98
C THR A 268 1.77 -8.32 -5.73
N GLN A 269 1.83 -6.99 -5.82
CA GLN A 269 0.86 -6.28 -6.63
C GLN A 269 1.01 -6.79 -8.06
N ASP A 270 -0.12 -7.06 -8.71
CA ASP A 270 -0.08 -7.53 -10.08
C ASP A 270 0.61 -6.46 -10.94
N ALA A 271 1.66 -6.86 -11.66
CA ALA A 271 2.53 -5.94 -12.40
C ALA A 271 1.75 -5.07 -13.41
N ASP A 272 0.55 -5.50 -13.82
CA ASP A 272 -0.32 -4.79 -14.75
C ASP A 272 -1.15 -3.67 -14.10
N ILE A 273 -1.23 -3.60 -12.78
CA ILE A 273 -2.05 -2.62 -12.04
C ILE A 273 -1.31 -1.92 -10.89
N LYS A 274 -0.02 -2.23 -10.66
CA LYS A 274 0.85 -1.67 -9.61
C LYS A 274 0.83 -0.14 -9.48
N ASP A 275 0.60 0.60 -10.58
CA ASP A 275 0.63 2.07 -10.58
C ASP A 275 -0.69 2.71 -10.09
N ARG A 276 -1.69 1.90 -9.71
CA ARG A 276 -3.00 2.39 -9.23
C ARG A 276 -3.04 2.45 -7.70
N LYS A 277 -3.37 3.62 -7.13
CA LYS A 277 -3.54 3.80 -5.68
C LYS A 277 -4.63 2.87 -5.12
N GLY A 278 -4.34 2.13 -4.06
CA GLY A 278 -5.26 1.19 -3.38
C GLY A 278 -5.50 -0.12 -4.13
N THR A 279 -4.46 -0.71 -4.72
CA THR A 279 -4.51 -1.94 -5.53
C THR A 279 -4.80 -3.17 -4.70
N GLN A 280 -5.61 -4.05 -5.28
CA GLN A 280 -5.98 -5.33 -4.71
C GLN A 280 -4.86 -6.38 -4.89
N PRO A 281 -4.77 -7.38 -4.00
CA PRO A 281 -3.78 -8.46 -4.11
C PRO A 281 -3.76 -9.17 -5.48
N ALA A 282 -2.59 -9.55 -6.03
CA ALA A 282 -2.51 -10.26 -7.33
C ALA A 282 -3.33 -11.55 -7.39
N LYS A 283 -3.53 -12.23 -6.24
CA LYS A 283 -4.41 -13.40 -6.09
C LYS A 283 -5.87 -13.14 -6.49
N TYR A 284 -6.31 -11.88 -6.54
CA TYR A 284 -7.65 -11.49 -7.00
C TYR A 284 -7.72 -11.21 -8.50
N HIS A 285 -6.57 -11.28 -9.18
CA HIS A 285 -6.39 -10.98 -10.59
C HIS A 285 -5.72 -12.14 -11.37
N THR A 286 -5.37 -13.22 -10.68
CA THR A 286 -4.69 -14.40 -11.25
C THR A 286 -5.53 -15.07 -12.34
N GLY A 287 -4.91 -15.37 -13.48
CA GLY A 287 -5.56 -16.03 -14.62
C GLY A 287 -6.47 -15.14 -15.46
N LEU A 288 -6.50 -13.82 -15.21
CA LEU A 288 -7.30 -12.87 -15.97
C LEU A 288 -6.46 -12.05 -16.96
N ALA A 289 -7.05 -11.66 -18.09
CA ALA A 289 -6.44 -10.74 -19.03
C ALA A 289 -6.28 -9.33 -18.42
N LYS A 290 -5.25 -8.60 -18.85
CA LYS A 290 -4.89 -7.24 -18.37
C LYS A 290 -6.07 -6.26 -18.37
N SER A 291 -6.86 -6.24 -19.43
CA SER A 291 -8.06 -5.39 -19.55
C SER A 291 -9.16 -5.77 -18.54
N THR A 292 -9.30 -7.05 -18.23
CA THR A 292 -10.23 -7.58 -17.23
C THR A 292 -9.78 -7.22 -15.81
N LYS A 293 -8.48 -7.27 -15.51
CA LYS A 293 -7.93 -6.85 -14.22
C LYS A 293 -8.23 -5.38 -13.90
N ALA A 294 -8.06 -4.50 -14.90
CA ALA A 294 -8.38 -3.07 -14.76
C ALA A 294 -9.87 -2.81 -14.50
N LYS A 295 -10.76 -3.48 -15.24
CA LYS A 295 -12.22 -3.37 -15.05
C LYS A 295 -12.66 -3.89 -13.68
N ARG A 296 -12.01 -4.97 -13.20
CA ARG A 296 -12.24 -5.57 -11.89
C ARG A 296 -11.85 -4.63 -10.74
N ASP A 297 -10.66 -4.01 -10.81
CA ASP A 297 -10.21 -3.01 -9.82
C ASP A 297 -11.16 -1.80 -9.76
N ALA A 298 -11.59 -1.29 -10.92
CA ALA A 298 -12.54 -0.19 -11.00
C ALA A 298 -13.91 -0.55 -10.40
N GLN A 299 -14.39 -1.77 -10.64
CA GLN A 299 -15.65 -2.25 -10.05
C GLN A 299 -15.56 -2.33 -8.52
N PHE A 300 -14.47 -2.87 -7.96
CA PHE A 300 -14.27 -2.93 -6.51
C PHE A 300 -14.21 -1.56 -5.85
N LYS A 301 -13.53 -0.59 -6.48
CA LYS A 301 -13.51 0.80 -5.99
C LYS A 301 -14.88 1.48 -6.02
N LYS A 302 -15.76 1.06 -6.93
CA LYS A 302 -17.15 1.54 -7.00
C LYS A 302 -18.02 0.85 -5.96
N GLN A 303 -17.93 -0.46 -5.83
CA GLN A 303 -18.71 -1.27 -4.89
C GLN A 303 -18.32 -1.02 -3.43
N SER A 304 -17.05 -0.72 -3.13
CA SER A 304 -16.60 -0.40 -1.78
C SER A 304 -17.23 0.87 -1.20
N LYS A 305 -17.70 1.79 -2.06
CA LYS A 305 -18.39 3.04 -1.68
C LYS A 305 -19.90 2.87 -1.51
N MET A 306 -20.46 1.71 -1.89
CA MET A 306 -21.89 1.43 -1.73
C MET A 306 -22.20 0.96 -0.32
N ALA A 307 -23.41 1.23 0.17
CA ALA A 307 -23.89 0.71 1.45
C ALA A 307 -23.99 -0.83 1.43
N ASP A 308 -23.86 -1.47 2.60
CA ASP A 308 -23.88 -2.94 2.74
C ASP A 308 -25.25 -3.58 2.46
N ASP A 309 -26.33 -2.80 2.52
CA ASP A 309 -27.69 -3.22 2.18
C ASP A 309 -28.02 -3.01 0.69
N ASN A 310 -27.11 -2.39 -0.08
CA ASN A 310 -27.31 -2.16 -1.50
C ASN A 310 -26.99 -3.43 -2.32
N PRO A 311 -27.96 -4.05 -3.01
CA PRO A 311 -27.73 -5.26 -3.79
C PRO A 311 -26.73 -5.06 -4.94
N ASP A 312 -26.56 -3.83 -5.44
CA ASP A 312 -25.58 -3.52 -6.47
C ASP A 312 -24.12 -3.64 -6.00
N ALA A 313 -23.90 -3.59 -4.68
CA ALA A 313 -22.58 -3.80 -4.07
C ALA A 313 -22.06 -5.24 -4.26
N TYR A 314 -22.94 -6.20 -4.53
CA TYR A 314 -22.62 -7.64 -4.58
C TYR A 314 -22.70 -8.26 -5.98
N LYS A 315 -22.62 -7.44 -7.02
CA LYS A 315 -22.54 -7.92 -8.41
C LYS A 315 -21.22 -8.66 -8.66
N PRO A 316 -21.24 -9.84 -9.33
CA PRO A 316 -20.05 -10.54 -9.77
C PRO A 316 -19.10 -9.61 -10.53
N ALA A 317 -17.81 -9.74 -10.26
CA ALA A 317 -16.79 -8.92 -10.88
C ALA A 317 -16.32 -9.56 -12.21
N PRO A 318 -15.72 -8.77 -13.12
CA PRO A 318 -15.25 -9.27 -14.41
C PRO A 318 -14.26 -10.42 -14.20
N GLY A 319 -14.46 -11.51 -14.94
CA GLY A 319 -13.69 -12.75 -14.80
C GLY A 319 -14.27 -13.79 -13.83
N ASP A 320 -15.36 -13.50 -13.10
CA ASP A 320 -15.95 -14.45 -12.15
C ASP A 320 -16.76 -15.59 -12.82
N LYS A 321 -17.36 -15.34 -13.99
CA LYS A 321 -18.30 -16.30 -14.63
C LYS A 321 -17.65 -17.62 -15.04
N GLU A 322 -16.39 -17.59 -15.45
CA GLU A 322 -15.67 -18.76 -15.98
C GLU A 322 -14.67 -19.34 -14.97
N ALA A 323 -14.44 -18.64 -13.85
CA ALA A 323 -13.45 -19.02 -12.85
C ALA A 323 -14.04 -19.98 -11.81
N LYS A 324 -13.32 -21.06 -11.50
CA LYS A 324 -13.66 -21.99 -10.41
C LYS A 324 -12.72 -21.78 -9.23
N THR A 325 -13.27 -21.51 -8.04
CA THR A 325 -12.48 -21.35 -6.82
C THR A 325 -12.32 -22.69 -6.07
N LYS A 326 -11.08 -23.03 -5.70
CA LYS A 326 -10.78 -24.18 -4.83
C LYS A 326 -11.15 -23.90 -3.36
N PRO A 327 -11.67 -24.89 -2.61
CA PRO A 327 -11.99 -24.73 -1.19
C PRO A 327 -10.79 -24.30 -0.34
N SER A 328 -11.04 -23.44 0.65
CA SER A 328 -9.99 -22.93 1.55
C SER A 328 -9.43 -24.03 2.47
N LYS A 329 -8.20 -23.84 2.98
CA LYS A 329 -7.61 -24.74 3.98
C LYS A 329 -8.46 -24.85 5.26
N TYR A 330 -9.14 -23.77 5.65
CA TYR A 330 -10.04 -23.75 6.81
C TYR A 330 -11.34 -24.47 6.53
N THR A 331 -11.85 -24.39 5.29
CA THR A 331 -13.01 -25.19 4.85
C THR A 331 -12.69 -26.66 4.98
N LYS A 332 -11.55 -27.11 4.43
CA LYS A 332 -11.11 -28.51 4.57
C LYS A 332 -10.91 -28.93 6.03
N ALA A 333 -10.40 -28.04 6.88
CA ALA A 333 -10.20 -28.32 8.30
C ALA A 333 -11.51 -28.40 9.09
N VAL A 334 -12.48 -27.53 8.80
CA VAL A 334 -13.82 -27.61 9.38
C VAL A 334 -14.54 -28.85 8.86
N ASP A 335 -14.44 -29.18 7.58
CA ASP A 335 -15.03 -30.40 7.03
C ASP A 335 -14.45 -31.65 7.71
N LYS A 336 -13.13 -31.68 7.92
CA LYS A 336 -12.44 -32.74 8.68
C LYS A 336 -12.90 -32.80 10.14
N MET A 337 -13.07 -31.66 10.81
CA MET A 337 -13.62 -31.60 12.18
C MET A 337 -15.10 -32.04 12.23
N MET A 338 -15.87 -31.69 11.21
CA MET A 338 -17.26 -32.10 11.08
C MET A 338 -17.37 -33.59 10.80
N SER A 339 -16.42 -34.18 10.06
CA SER A 339 -16.35 -35.63 9.81
C SER A 339 -15.82 -36.40 11.02
N GLU A 340 -14.79 -35.91 11.72
CA GLU A 340 -14.25 -36.57 12.93
C GLU A 340 -15.24 -36.59 14.10
N SER A 341 -16.12 -35.59 14.19
CA SER A 341 -17.24 -35.57 15.16
C SER A 341 -18.48 -36.36 14.71
N ALA A 342 -18.47 -36.87 13.48
CA ALA A 342 -19.56 -37.67 12.93
C ALA A 342 -19.36 -39.17 13.24
N GLU A 343 -18.11 -39.62 13.39
CA GLU A 343 -17.78 -40.98 13.79
C GLU A 343 -18.33 -41.33 15.17
N ILE A 344 -18.70 -42.59 15.34
CA ILE A 344 -19.38 -43.10 16.53
C ILE A 344 -18.64 -44.30 17.09
N THR A 345 -18.88 -44.59 18.36
CA THR A 345 -18.47 -45.84 18.98
C THR A 345 -19.72 -46.67 19.23
N VAL A 346 -19.72 -47.91 18.74
CA VAL A 346 -20.78 -48.89 18.99
C VAL A 346 -20.10 -50.13 19.58
N GLY A 347 -20.45 -50.49 20.81
CA GLY A 347 -19.67 -51.46 21.58
C GLY A 347 -18.22 -51.01 21.77
N GLY A 348 -17.27 -51.85 21.41
CA GLY A 348 -15.83 -51.55 21.42
C GLY A 348 -15.27 -50.94 20.13
N TYR A 349 -16.09 -50.81 19.07
CA TYR A 349 -15.61 -50.40 17.75
C TYR A 349 -15.87 -48.92 17.48
N LYS A 350 -14.81 -48.18 17.11
CA LYS A 350 -14.87 -46.79 16.64
C LYS A 350 -14.84 -46.75 15.12
N THR A 351 -15.88 -46.17 14.53
CA THR A 351 -16.02 -46.04 13.07
C THR A 351 -15.00 -45.06 12.48
N LYS A 352 -14.69 -45.23 11.19
CA LYS A 352 -13.71 -44.43 10.42
C LYS A 352 -14.30 -43.76 9.18
N TYR A 353 -15.38 -44.31 8.64
CA TYR A 353 -16.01 -43.90 7.39
C TYR A 353 -17.50 -43.61 7.54
N PHE A 354 -18.05 -43.65 8.76
CA PHE A 354 -19.47 -43.34 9.00
C PHE A 354 -19.80 -41.87 8.75
N HIS A 355 -18.82 -40.97 8.74
CA HIS A 355 -19.00 -39.59 8.27
C HIS A 355 -19.55 -39.51 6.84
N MET A 356 -19.40 -40.56 6.03
CA MET A 356 -19.97 -40.64 4.69
C MET A 356 -21.48 -40.85 4.70
N CYS A 357 -22.09 -41.23 5.83
CA CYS A 357 -23.53 -41.47 5.94
C CYS A 357 -24.11 -40.98 7.26
N GLY A 358 -24.70 -39.78 7.24
CA GLY A 358 -25.40 -39.22 8.41
C GLY A 358 -26.53 -40.09 8.93
N SER A 359 -27.22 -40.81 8.04
CA SER A 359 -28.27 -41.78 8.40
C SER A 359 -27.69 -42.99 9.13
N ALA A 360 -26.57 -43.55 8.67
CA ALA A 360 -25.88 -44.65 9.35
C ALA A 360 -25.45 -44.26 10.77
N ILE A 361 -24.91 -43.05 10.94
CA ILE A 361 -24.54 -42.49 12.26
C ILE A 361 -25.75 -42.47 13.20
N LYS A 362 -26.89 -41.96 12.71
CA LYS A 362 -28.12 -41.84 13.52
C LYS A 362 -28.68 -43.22 13.86
N THR A 363 -28.76 -44.11 12.88
CA THR A 363 -29.31 -45.47 13.03
C THR A 363 -28.46 -46.30 14.00
N MET A 364 -27.13 -46.31 13.83
CA MET A 364 -26.27 -47.14 14.68
C MET A 364 -26.06 -46.55 16.08
N LYS A 365 -26.19 -45.23 16.28
CA LYS A 365 -26.30 -44.63 17.62
C LYS A 365 -27.57 -45.07 18.34
N LYS A 366 -28.72 -44.98 17.64
CA LYS A 366 -30.04 -45.37 18.17
C LYS A 366 -30.08 -46.84 18.59
N HIS A 367 -29.40 -47.71 17.84
CA HIS A 367 -29.41 -49.16 18.04
C HIS A 367 -28.09 -49.71 18.59
N SER A 368 -27.34 -48.88 19.33
CA SER A 368 -25.99 -49.23 19.80
C SER A 368 -25.96 -50.44 20.76
N ASP A 369 -27.06 -50.67 21.48
CA ASP A 369 -27.21 -51.77 22.45
C ASP A 369 -27.75 -53.07 21.85
N VAL A 370 -28.09 -53.09 20.55
CA VAL A 370 -28.66 -54.28 19.91
C VAL A 370 -27.59 -55.36 19.73
N LYS A 371 -27.93 -56.62 20.01
CA LYS A 371 -27.02 -57.76 19.85
C LYS A 371 -26.51 -57.85 18.40
N GLY A 372 -25.20 -57.73 18.22
CA GLY A 372 -24.55 -57.73 16.90
C GLY A 372 -24.38 -56.36 16.25
N ALA A 373 -24.77 -55.26 16.93
CA ALA A 373 -24.62 -53.89 16.43
C ALA A 373 -23.15 -53.51 16.17
N GLU A 374 -22.21 -53.96 16.99
CA GLU A 374 -20.77 -53.71 16.78
C GLU A 374 -20.28 -54.31 15.45
N LEU A 375 -20.58 -55.60 15.21
CA LEU A 375 -20.18 -56.29 13.99
C LEU A 375 -20.85 -55.66 12.76
N LEU A 376 -22.15 -55.36 12.86
CA LEU A 376 -22.90 -54.71 11.80
C LEU A 376 -22.38 -53.30 11.50
N THR A 377 -21.92 -52.57 12.51
CA THR A 377 -21.26 -51.27 12.36
C THR A 377 -19.94 -51.41 11.60
N LYS A 378 -19.09 -52.37 11.99
CA LYS A 378 -17.81 -52.65 11.31
C LYS A 378 -18.00 -53.00 9.83
N MET A 379 -18.99 -53.83 9.52
CA MET A 379 -19.28 -54.23 8.14
C MET A 379 -19.73 -53.06 7.26
N GLN A 380 -20.56 -52.16 7.79
CA GLN A 380 -20.94 -50.93 7.10
C GLN A 380 -19.74 -49.99 6.91
N ASP A 381 -18.85 -49.93 7.89
CA ASP A 381 -17.66 -49.07 7.83
C ASP A 381 -16.69 -49.55 6.74
N ASP A 382 -16.51 -50.87 6.62
CA ASP A 382 -15.75 -51.49 5.54
C ASP A 382 -16.39 -51.25 4.16
N TYR A 383 -17.73 -51.20 4.09
CA TYR A 383 -18.46 -50.84 2.87
C TYR A 383 -18.17 -49.41 2.43
N PHE A 384 -18.26 -48.45 3.36
CA PHE A 384 -17.96 -47.05 3.07
C PHE A 384 -16.47 -46.84 2.74
N ALA A 385 -15.57 -47.60 3.37
CA ALA A 385 -14.16 -47.62 3.02
C ALA A 385 -13.92 -48.08 1.58
N MET A 386 -14.69 -49.06 1.11
CA MET A 386 -14.68 -49.51 -0.29
C MET A 386 -15.23 -48.43 -1.22
N GLU A 387 -16.42 -47.90 -0.94
CA GLU A 387 -17.06 -46.86 -1.74
C GLU A 387 -16.15 -45.64 -1.94
N LYS A 388 -15.42 -45.25 -0.88
CA LYS A 388 -14.48 -44.12 -0.93
C LYS A 388 -13.41 -44.25 -2.01
N LYS A 389 -13.01 -45.48 -2.37
CA LYS A 389 -12.00 -45.73 -3.42
C LYS A 389 -12.52 -45.36 -4.82
N PHE A 390 -13.83 -45.35 -4.99
CA PHE A 390 -14.51 -45.11 -6.27
C PHE A 390 -15.07 -43.69 -6.41
N ILE A 391 -14.78 -42.79 -5.46
CA ILE A 391 -15.17 -41.36 -5.55
C ILE A 391 -14.59 -40.69 -6.79
N ASN A 392 -13.36 -41.08 -7.18
CA ASN A 392 -12.65 -40.50 -8.32
C ASN A 392 -12.29 -41.54 -9.40
N ASN A 393 -12.70 -42.80 -9.23
CA ASN A 393 -12.32 -43.91 -10.11
C ASN A 393 -13.56 -44.76 -10.40
N GLU A 394 -13.70 -45.24 -11.63
CA GLU A 394 -14.79 -46.16 -11.96
C GLU A 394 -14.56 -47.56 -11.37
N PRO A 395 -15.55 -48.15 -10.70
CA PRO A 395 -15.45 -49.50 -10.14
C PRO A 395 -15.46 -50.56 -11.25
N SER A 396 -14.56 -51.54 -11.15
CA SER A 396 -14.54 -52.69 -12.07
C SER A 396 -15.76 -53.61 -11.87
N ALA A 397 -16.02 -54.51 -12.82
CA ALA A 397 -17.08 -55.53 -12.67
C ALA A 397 -16.88 -56.43 -11.44
N ALA A 398 -15.62 -56.72 -11.09
CA ALA A 398 -15.27 -57.46 -9.87
C ALA A 398 -15.57 -56.66 -8.61
N ASP A 399 -15.30 -55.35 -8.62
CA ASP A 399 -15.62 -54.45 -7.50
C ASP A 399 -17.13 -54.32 -7.27
N LYS A 400 -17.91 -54.18 -8.35
CA LYS A 400 -19.37 -54.16 -8.30
C LYS A 400 -19.93 -55.46 -7.71
N THR A 401 -19.40 -56.61 -8.14
CA THR A 401 -19.78 -57.93 -7.59
C THR A 401 -19.45 -58.03 -6.10
N LYS A 402 -18.29 -57.52 -5.69
CA LYS A 402 -17.85 -57.51 -4.29
C LYS A 402 -18.72 -56.59 -3.43
N ALA A 403 -19.09 -55.42 -3.95
CA ALA A 403 -20.00 -54.48 -3.28
C ALA A 403 -21.39 -55.10 -3.08
N ILE A 404 -21.93 -55.82 -4.07
CA ILE A 404 -23.22 -56.53 -3.92
C ILE A 404 -23.14 -57.57 -2.80
N LYS A 405 -22.11 -58.43 -2.80
CA LYS A 405 -21.93 -59.44 -1.74
C LYS A 405 -21.81 -58.82 -0.35
N MET A 406 -21.04 -57.74 -0.21
CA MET A 406 -20.92 -57.04 1.08
C MET A 406 -22.26 -56.45 1.53
N TYR A 407 -23.01 -55.83 0.62
CA TYR A 407 -24.34 -55.30 0.90
C TYR A 407 -25.30 -56.40 1.39
N ASP A 408 -25.34 -57.55 0.72
CA ASP A 408 -26.27 -58.64 1.07
C ASP A 408 -25.99 -59.18 2.48
N ILE A 409 -24.71 -59.34 2.84
CA ILE A 409 -24.33 -59.82 4.19
C ILE A 409 -24.67 -58.74 5.25
N ILE A 410 -24.47 -57.45 4.94
CA ILE A 410 -24.88 -56.34 5.83
C ILE A 410 -26.39 -56.38 6.07
N MET A 411 -27.18 -56.56 5.01
CA MET A 411 -28.65 -56.63 5.12
C MET A 411 -29.12 -57.87 5.89
N GLN A 412 -28.50 -59.03 5.67
CA GLN A 412 -28.78 -60.25 6.44
C GLN A 412 -28.49 -60.04 7.93
N LYS A 413 -27.39 -59.37 8.27
CA LYS A 413 -27.04 -59.04 9.66
C LYS A 413 -27.96 -57.99 10.27
N ALA A 414 -28.36 -56.98 9.51
CA ALA A 414 -29.36 -56.00 9.93
C ALA A 414 -30.72 -56.65 10.21
N LYS A 415 -31.11 -57.66 9.42
CA LYS A 415 -32.31 -58.48 9.64
C LYS A 415 -32.21 -59.33 10.91
N GLN A 416 -31.09 -60.00 11.14
CA GLN A 416 -30.82 -60.76 12.38
C GLN A 416 -30.86 -59.87 13.63
N ALA A 417 -30.41 -58.61 13.50
CA ALA A 417 -30.45 -57.62 14.55
C ALA A 417 -31.82 -56.91 14.69
N GLY A 418 -32.79 -57.17 13.82
CA GLY A 418 -34.12 -56.55 13.86
C GLY A 418 -34.18 -55.08 13.43
N ILE A 419 -33.11 -54.54 12.83
CA ILE A 419 -33.00 -53.12 12.44
C ILE A 419 -32.97 -52.89 10.93
N GLU A 420 -33.29 -53.91 10.14
CA GLU A 420 -33.29 -53.90 8.67
C GLU A 420 -33.99 -52.67 8.07
N LYS A 421 -35.17 -52.32 8.60
CA LYS A 421 -35.98 -51.19 8.12
C LYS A 421 -35.28 -49.84 8.25
N ASP A 422 -34.42 -49.70 9.27
CA ASP A 422 -33.68 -48.47 9.54
C ASP A 422 -32.34 -48.43 8.77
N VAL A 423 -31.78 -49.59 8.41
CA VAL A 423 -30.49 -49.74 7.71
C VAL A 423 -30.64 -49.71 6.18
N LYS A 424 -31.67 -50.38 5.65
CA LYS A 424 -31.89 -50.55 4.21
C LYS A 424 -31.90 -49.24 3.40
N PRO A 425 -32.60 -48.18 3.84
CA PRO A 425 -32.80 -46.99 3.00
C PRO A 425 -31.50 -46.30 2.61
N TYR A 426 -30.53 -46.19 3.52
CA TYR A 426 -29.25 -45.56 3.21
C TYR A 426 -28.28 -46.52 2.54
N MET A 427 -28.25 -47.80 2.94
CA MET A 427 -27.38 -48.80 2.32
C MET A 427 -27.72 -49.03 0.84
N ASP A 428 -28.99 -48.92 0.46
CA ASP A 428 -29.41 -48.96 -0.94
C ASP A 428 -28.78 -47.81 -1.75
N MET A 429 -28.68 -46.62 -1.17
CA MET A 429 -28.07 -45.46 -1.83
C MET A 429 -26.57 -45.66 -2.05
N HIS A 430 -25.86 -46.22 -1.05
CA HIS A 430 -24.44 -46.52 -1.16
C HIS A 430 -24.15 -47.64 -2.18
N LYS A 431 -25.06 -48.62 -2.27
CA LYS A 431 -24.99 -49.65 -3.31
C LYS A 431 -25.20 -49.06 -4.70
N ASP A 432 -26.23 -48.24 -4.87
CA ASP A 432 -26.53 -47.62 -6.15
C ASP A 432 -25.43 -46.64 -6.60
N SER A 433 -24.77 -45.96 -5.66
CA SER A 433 -23.58 -45.13 -5.91
C SER A 433 -22.47 -45.91 -6.60
N ILE A 434 -22.15 -47.13 -6.14
CA ILE A 434 -21.10 -47.98 -6.75
C ILE A 434 -21.59 -48.62 -8.06
N LEU A 435 -22.86 -48.99 -8.16
CA LEU A 435 -23.37 -49.74 -9.32
C LEU A 435 -23.74 -48.85 -10.51
N LYS A 436 -24.42 -47.73 -10.24
CA LYS A 436 -25.07 -46.85 -11.21
C LYS A 436 -24.38 -45.49 -11.38
N GLY A 437 -23.54 -45.07 -10.42
CA GLY A 437 -22.66 -43.92 -10.56
C GLY A 437 -23.29 -42.53 -10.37
N ASP A 438 -24.53 -42.42 -9.87
CA ASP A 438 -25.24 -41.13 -9.80
C ASP A 438 -25.84 -40.86 -8.40
N PRO A 439 -25.23 -40.01 -7.56
CA PRO A 439 -25.82 -39.58 -6.29
C PRO A 439 -26.49 -38.20 -6.38
N LYS A 440 -27.68 -38.06 -5.76
CA LYS A 440 -28.46 -36.81 -5.67
C LYS A 440 -27.70 -35.67 -4.94
N PRO A 441 -28.05 -34.38 -5.21
CA PRO A 441 -27.42 -33.21 -4.59
C PRO A 441 -27.46 -33.27 -3.06
N GLY A 442 -26.30 -33.09 -2.43
CA GLY A 442 -26.01 -33.46 -1.03
C GLY A 442 -24.92 -34.53 -0.92
N PHE A 443 -24.67 -35.20 -2.04
CA PHE A 443 -23.49 -36.01 -2.34
C PHE A 443 -22.95 -35.61 -3.72
N GLY A 444 -21.64 -35.36 -3.81
CA GLY A 444 -20.86 -35.32 -5.05
C GLY A 444 -21.41 -34.56 -6.28
N LYS A 445 -21.01 -33.28 -6.40
CA LYS A 445 -21.13 -32.34 -7.56
C LYS A 445 -22.46 -31.58 -7.68
N VAL A 446 -22.36 -30.25 -7.69
CA VAL A 446 -23.41 -29.32 -8.13
C VAL A 446 -22.84 -28.45 -9.23
N ASP A 447 -23.52 -28.43 -10.37
CA ASP A 447 -23.42 -27.34 -11.35
C ASP A 447 -24.71 -26.53 -11.30
N VAL A 448 -24.57 -25.22 -11.51
CA VAL A 448 -25.55 -24.18 -11.24
C VAL A 448 -26.02 -23.60 -12.57
N SER A 449 -27.33 -23.58 -12.81
CA SER A 449 -27.92 -22.71 -13.81
C SER A 449 -29.20 -22.03 -13.30
N GLU A 450 -29.12 -20.70 -13.21
CA GLU A 450 -30.20 -19.70 -13.43
C GLU A 450 -31.34 -19.56 -12.39
N ARG A 451 -31.86 -18.38 -11.98
CA ARG A 451 -31.53 -16.95 -12.17
C ARG A 451 -32.45 -16.09 -11.23
N ARG A 452 -31.83 -15.27 -10.35
CA ARG A 452 -32.20 -13.93 -9.80
C ARG A 452 -33.64 -13.55 -9.33
N SER A 453 -33.74 -13.05 -8.09
CA SER A 453 -34.09 -11.65 -7.71
C SER A 453 -33.80 -11.46 -6.20
N PHE A 454 -34.13 -10.35 -5.53
CA PHE A 454 -33.86 -10.07 -4.09
C PHE A 454 -34.21 -11.22 -3.12
N SER A 455 -35.14 -12.10 -3.51
CA SER A 455 -35.39 -13.41 -2.87
C SER A 455 -34.14 -14.28 -2.74
N SER A 456 -33.23 -14.26 -3.72
CA SER A 456 -32.01 -15.08 -3.73
C SER A 456 -31.02 -14.68 -2.65
N PHE A 457 -31.01 -13.42 -2.19
CA PHE A 457 -30.17 -13.03 -1.04
C PHE A 457 -30.75 -13.59 0.27
N LEU A 458 -32.08 -13.60 0.39
CA LEU A 458 -32.81 -14.22 1.51
C LEU A 458 -32.71 -15.75 1.48
N GLU A 459 -32.85 -16.40 0.34
CA GLU A 459 -32.70 -17.85 0.15
C GLU A 459 -31.24 -18.31 0.38
N MET A 460 -30.25 -17.55 -0.10
CA MET A 460 -28.83 -17.80 0.24
C MET A 460 -28.56 -17.63 1.74
N ASN A 461 -29.31 -16.76 2.43
CA ASN A 461 -29.24 -16.60 3.88
C ASN A 461 -30.00 -17.71 4.62
N GLU A 462 -31.11 -18.23 4.11
CA GLU A 462 -31.82 -19.39 4.69
C GLU A 462 -30.96 -20.67 4.64
N ASP A 463 -30.22 -20.90 3.56
CA ASP A 463 -29.29 -22.03 3.48
C ASP A 463 -28.00 -21.80 4.27
N ALA A 464 -27.52 -20.55 4.34
CA ALA A 464 -26.46 -20.19 5.27
C ALA A 464 -26.89 -20.45 6.72
N ASP A 465 -28.16 -20.24 7.06
CA ASP A 465 -28.68 -20.40 8.42
C ASP A 465 -28.69 -21.85 8.88
N LYS A 466 -29.10 -22.78 8.01
CA LYS A 466 -28.97 -24.21 8.25
C LYS A 466 -27.51 -24.61 8.43
N SER A 467 -26.62 -24.10 7.58
CA SER A 467 -25.16 -24.35 7.64
C SER A 467 -24.52 -23.78 8.91
N LEU A 468 -24.90 -22.56 9.32
CA LEU A 468 -24.40 -21.88 10.51
C LEU A 468 -24.94 -22.54 11.79
N ALA A 469 -26.19 -23.01 11.79
CA ALA A 469 -26.76 -23.79 12.90
C ALA A 469 -25.99 -25.10 13.13
N GLY A 470 -25.67 -25.83 12.05
CA GLY A 470 -24.84 -27.03 12.11
C GLY A 470 -23.43 -26.74 12.64
N LYS A 471 -22.83 -25.63 12.20
CA LYS A 471 -21.51 -25.18 12.67
C LYS A 471 -21.51 -24.72 14.12
N ALA A 472 -22.54 -24.01 14.56
CA ALA A 472 -22.71 -23.55 15.93
C ALA A 472 -22.77 -24.73 16.91
N LYS A 473 -23.64 -25.70 16.63
CA LYS A 473 -23.81 -26.90 17.46
C LYS A 473 -22.52 -27.67 17.66
N LYS A 474 -21.66 -27.74 16.63
CA LYS A 474 -20.39 -28.52 16.67
C LYS A 474 -19.19 -27.73 17.17
N SER A 475 -19.18 -26.41 16.98
CA SER A 475 -18.08 -25.55 17.45
C SER A 475 -18.29 -25.04 18.87
N GLY A 476 -19.49 -25.15 19.43
CA GLY A 476 -19.85 -24.54 20.71
C GLY A 476 -19.98 -23.01 20.64
N ILE A 477 -20.04 -22.44 19.44
CA ILE A 477 -20.15 -21.00 19.21
C ILE A 477 -21.62 -20.68 18.90
N SER A 478 -22.14 -19.58 19.45
CA SER A 478 -23.53 -19.18 19.19
C SER A 478 -23.77 -18.94 17.69
N VAL A 479 -24.96 -19.31 17.20
CA VAL A 479 -25.38 -19.03 15.81
C VAL A 479 -25.32 -17.52 15.52
N GLY A 480 -25.67 -16.69 16.51
CA GLY A 480 -25.59 -15.23 16.41
C GLY A 480 -24.17 -14.72 16.16
N THR A 481 -23.17 -15.25 16.87
CA THR A 481 -21.75 -14.92 16.65
C THR A 481 -21.30 -15.35 15.26
N LEU A 482 -21.63 -16.58 14.85
CA LEU A 482 -21.25 -17.07 13.51
C LEU A 482 -21.94 -16.28 12.39
N ARG A 483 -23.17 -15.84 12.60
CA ARG A 483 -23.91 -14.97 11.66
C ARG A 483 -23.27 -13.59 11.52
N LYS A 484 -22.82 -12.98 12.63
CA LYS A 484 -22.07 -11.72 12.58
C LYS A 484 -20.77 -11.86 11.78
N VAL A 485 -20.01 -12.94 12.01
CA VAL A 485 -18.78 -13.25 11.24
C VAL A 485 -19.09 -13.48 9.76
N TYR A 486 -20.17 -14.21 9.46
CA TYR A 486 -20.64 -14.44 8.10
C TYR A 486 -20.97 -13.12 7.39
N ASN A 487 -21.78 -12.26 8.02
CA ASN A 487 -22.19 -10.97 7.47
C ASN A 487 -21.00 -10.04 7.24
N ARG A 488 -20.02 -10.01 8.17
CA ARG A 488 -18.76 -9.26 7.98
C ARG A 488 -17.93 -9.80 6.81
N GLY A 489 -17.96 -11.12 6.61
CA GLY A 489 -17.35 -11.76 5.44
C GLY A 489 -18.02 -11.33 4.14
N VAL A 490 -19.35 -11.41 4.08
CA VAL A 490 -20.15 -10.97 2.92
C VAL A 490 -19.90 -9.50 2.63
N ALA A 491 -19.93 -8.62 3.64
CA ALA A 491 -19.65 -7.19 3.48
C ALA A 491 -18.25 -6.92 2.91
N ALA A 492 -17.23 -7.65 3.35
CA ALA A 492 -15.87 -7.50 2.83
C ALA A 492 -15.73 -7.91 1.35
N TRP A 493 -16.56 -8.83 0.86
CA TRP A 493 -16.51 -9.32 -0.52
C TRP A 493 -16.62 -8.19 -1.56
N LYS A 494 -17.43 -7.16 -1.30
CA LYS A 494 -17.61 -5.99 -2.20
C LYS A 494 -16.33 -5.18 -2.40
N THR A 495 -15.37 -5.32 -1.48
CA THR A 495 -14.10 -4.59 -1.51
C THR A 495 -13.00 -5.35 -2.26
N GLY A 496 -13.18 -6.65 -2.50
CA GLY A 496 -12.23 -7.48 -3.25
C GLY A 496 -12.38 -8.97 -2.92
N HIS A 497 -12.32 -9.82 -3.95
CA HIS A 497 -12.41 -11.27 -3.81
C HIS A 497 -11.67 -12.02 -4.91
N ARG A 498 -11.49 -13.33 -4.72
CA ARG A 498 -10.87 -14.23 -5.71
C ARG A 498 -11.82 -14.49 -6.90
N PRO A 499 -11.28 -14.64 -8.13
CA PRO A 499 -12.10 -14.97 -9.29
C PRO A 499 -12.97 -16.21 -9.06
N GLY A 500 -14.27 -16.09 -9.27
CA GLY A 500 -15.22 -17.20 -9.16
C GLY A 500 -15.61 -17.58 -7.73
N THR A 501 -15.33 -16.74 -6.73
CA THR A 501 -15.86 -16.93 -5.36
C THR A 501 -17.13 -16.12 -5.16
N THR A 502 -18.23 -16.75 -4.71
CA THR A 502 -19.49 -16.05 -4.39
C THR A 502 -19.43 -15.37 -3.01
N PRO A 503 -20.31 -14.37 -2.73
CA PRO A 503 -20.38 -13.73 -1.42
C PRO A 503 -20.61 -14.72 -0.28
N SER A 504 -21.51 -15.71 -0.48
CA SER A 504 -21.79 -16.75 0.52
C SER A 504 -20.60 -17.68 0.75
N GLN A 505 -19.89 -18.09 -0.31
CA GLN A 505 -18.67 -18.90 -0.18
C GLN A 505 -17.59 -18.14 0.60
N TRP A 506 -17.49 -16.83 0.40
CA TRP A 506 -16.56 -15.96 1.11
C TRP A 506 -16.93 -15.80 2.58
N GLY A 507 -18.21 -15.56 2.88
CA GLY A 507 -18.75 -15.52 4.25
C GLY A 507 -18.49 -16.83 5.00
N HIS A 508 -18.77 -17.97 4.37
CA HIS A 508 -18.50 -19.28 4.97
C HIS A 508 -17.02 -19.59 5.14
N ALA A 509 -16.14 -19.14 4.25
CA ALA A 509 -14.69 -19.28 4.41
C ALA A 509 -14.20 -18.51 5.66
N ARG A 510 -14.74 -17.31 5.91
CA ARG A 510 -14.44 -16.53 7.11
C ARG A 510 -14.96 -17.20 8.39
N VAL A 511 -16.20 -17.70 8.37
CA VAL A 511 -16.77 -18.50 9.47
C VAL A 511 -15.92 -19.73 9.77
N ASN A 512 -15.48 -20.45 8.75
CA ASN A 512 -14.65 -21.63 8.94
C ASN A 512 -13.27 -21.28 9.54
N ALA A 513 -12.67 -20.17 9.11
CA ALA A 513 -11.45 -19.66 9.71
C ALA A 513 -11.64 -19.28 11.19
N PHE A 514 -12.75 -18.62 11.52
CA PHE A 514 -13.10 -18.23 12.89
C PHE A 514 -13.25 -19.44 13.80
N ILE A 515 -13.99 -20.47 13.37
CA ILE A 515 -14.18 -21.73 14.13
C ILE A 515 -12.83 -22.41 14.43
N VAL A 516 -11.99 -22.57 13.41
CA VAL A 516 -10.68 -23.25 13.56
C VAL A 516 -9.76 -22.45 14.48
N LYS A 517 -9.75 -21.11 14.35
CA LYS A 517 -8.92 -20.23 15.18
C LYS A 517 -9.40 -20.19 16.63
N LYS A 518 -10.72 -20.12 16.89
CA LYS A 518 -11.29 -20.12 18.25
C LYS A 518 -10.90 -21.38 19.02
N LYS A 519 -11.04 -22.54 18.37
CA LYS A 519 -10.71 -23.84 18.97
C LYS A 519 -9.23 -23.98 19.33
N LYS A 520 -8.35 -23.27 18.62
CA LYS A 520 -6.90 -23.27 18.87
C LYS A 520 -6.45 -22.19 19.86
N GLY A 521 -7.36 -21.38 20.42
CA GLY A 521 -7.02 -20.26 21.30
C GLY A 521 -6.41 -19.04 20.59
N ASN A 522 -6.36 -19.04 19.26
CA ASN A 522 -5.63 -18.06 18.44
C ASN A 522 -6.59 -17.16 17.65
N LEU A 523 -7.62 -16.65 18.33
CA LEU A 523 -8.68 -15.87 17.70
C LEU A 523 -8.25 -14.41 17.56
N ASN A 524 -7.81 -14.01 16.36
CA ASN A 524 -7.16 -12.72 16.14
C ASN A 524 -8.01 -11.68 15.36
N HIS A 525 -9.14 -12.10 14.77
CA HIS A 525 -10.15 -11.21 14.16
C HIS A 525 -11.53 -11.51 14.74
N ASP A 526 -12.44 -10.53 14.70
CA ASP A 526 -13.78 -10.64 15.27
C ASP A 526 -13.73 -10.99 16.79
N LYS A 527 -12.67 -10.51 17.48
CA LYS A 527 -12.43 -10.68 18.93
C LYS A 527 -13.54 -10.07 19.77
N ASP A 528 -14.19 -9.03 19.26
CA ASP A 528 -15.35 -8.38 19.87
C ASP A 528 -16.60 -9.28 19.95
N LEU A 529 -16.57 -10.46 19.30
CA LEU A 529 -17.69 -11.40 19.23
C LEU A 529 -17.49 -12.67 20.08
N VAL A 530 -16.38 -12.73 20.84
CA VAL A 530 -16.03 -13.79 21.79
C VAL A 530 -16.00 -13.18 23.18
#